data_AF-A0A2E9SWV9-F1
#
_entry.id   AF-A0A2E9SWV9-F1
#
_cell.length_a   1.000
_cell.length_b   1.000
_cell.length_c   1.000
_cell.angle_alpha   90.00
_cell.angle_beta   90.00
_cell.angle_gamma   90.00
#
_symmetry.space_group_name_H-M   'P 1'
#
loop_
_entity.id
_entity.type
_entity.pdbx_description
1 polymer ?
#
loop_
_entity_poly.entity_id
_entity_poly.type
_entity_poly.pdbx_seq_one_letter_code
_entity_poly.pdbx_strand_id
1 'polypeptide(L)' 'MFCEHINHEQLNCFQPSSKSENDLLNEVMKSEDLHDILTMVLLDETLSDAFKAMVRKQLKIIKNMKRK' A
#
# COMPACT_ATOMS: atom_id res chain seq x y z
N MET A 1 -24.75 -7.16 -10.46
CA MET A 1 -23.48 -7.91 -10.42
C MET A 1 -22.84 -7.61 -9.09
N PHE A 2 -22.57 -8.65 -8.31
CA PHE A 2 -22.16 -8.55 -6.91
C PHE A 2 -20.74 -7.95 -6.81
N CYS A 3 -20.63 -6.75 -6.24
CA CYS A 3 -19.37 -6.26 -5.71
C CYS A 3 -19.13 -6.99 -4.39
N GLU A 4 -18.46 -8.14 -4.45
CA GLU A 4 -17.95 -8.79 -3.25
C GLU A 4 -16.91 -7.89 -2.58
N HIS A 5 -17.20 -7.56 -1.33
CA HIS A 5 -16.40 -6.74 -0.43
C HIS A 5 -14.97 -7.26 -0.31
N ILE A 6 -14.04 -6.69 -1.07
CA ILE A 6 -12.61 -6.77 -0.76
C ILE A 6 -12.18 -5.41 -0.22
N ASN A 7 -12.24 -5.30 1.11
CA ASN A 7 -11.46 -4.42 1.99
C ASN A 7 -10.85 -3.17 1.31
N HIS A 8 -11.70 -2.20 1.03
CA HIS A 8 -11.42 -0.92 0.39
C HIS A 8 -10.75 0.09 1.37
N GLU A 9 -9.78 -0.36 2.17
CA GLU A 9 -9.08 0.49 3.16
C GLU A 9 -7.56 0.58 2.93
N GLN A 10 -7.07 0.08 1.79
CA GLN A 10 -5.65 -0.28 1.70
C GLN A 10 -4.72 0.70 0.99
N LEU A 11 -5.21 1.68 0.27
CA LEU A 11 -4.40 2.83 -0.12
C LEU A 11 -5.35 4.00 -0.27
N ASN A 12 -5.94 4.49 0.82
CA ASN A 12 -6.76 5.71 0.72
C ASN A 12 -5.95 6.95 0.27
N CYS A 13 -4.64 6.80 0.08
CA CYS A 13 -3.73 7.77 -0.53
C CYS A 13 -3.74 7.75 -2.06
N PHE A 14 -4.08 6.61 -2.68
CA PHE A 14 -4.22 6.46 -4.12
C PHE A 14 -5.66 6.05 -4.37
N GLN A 15 -6.49 6.96 -4.87
CA GLN A 15 -7.82 6.59 -5.37
C GLN A 15 -7.64 6.09 -6.81
N PRO A 16 -7.53 4.76 -7.06
CA PRO A 16 -7.49 4.27 -8.42
C PRO A 16 -8.79 4.68 -9.11
N SER A 17 -8.66 5.45 -10.18
CA SER A 17 -9.82 5.96 -10.93
C SER A 17 -10.36 4.92 -11.91
N SER A 18 -9.61 3.85 -12.15
CA SER A 18 -9.89 2.81 -13.13
C SER A 18 -9.53 1.41 -12.62
N LYS A 19 -10.17 0.40 -13.20
CA LYS A 19 -9.89 -1.02 -12.93
C LYS A 19 -8.41 -1.38 -13.15
N SER A 20 -7.80 -0.84 -14.21
CA SER A 20 -6.38 -1.02 -14.51
C SER A 20 -5.46 -0.49 -13.42
N GLU A 21 -5.79 0.65 -12.81
CA GLU A 21 -5.02 1.19 -11.69
C GLU A 21 -5.15 0.27 -10.45
N ASN A 22 -6.35 -0.28 -10.21
CA ASN A 22 -6.55 -1.21 -9.11
C ASN A 22 -5.82 -2.56 -9.32
N ASP A 23 -5.84 -3.09 -10.53
CA ASP A 23 -5.10 -4.31 -10.88
C ASP A 23 -3.58 -4.09 -10.73
N LEU A 24 -3.07 -2.95 -11.21
CA LEU A 24 -1.67 -2.57 -11.04
C LEU A 24 -1.28 -2.40 -9.57
N LEU A 25 -2.11 -1.72 -8.77
CA LEU A 25 -1.89 -1.59 -7.33
C LEU A 25 -1.87 -2.95 -6.63
N ASN A 26 -2.75 -3.86 -7.01
CA ASN A 26 -2.76 -5.23 -6.47
C ASN A 26 -1.50 -6.02 -6.83
N GLU A 27 -0.97 -5.85 -8.05
CA GLU A 27 0.30 -6.46 -8.44
C GLU A 27 1.47 -5.90 -7.63
N VAL A 28 1.53 -4.58 -7.47
CA VAL A 28 2.56 -3.93 -6.64
C VAL A 28 2.44 -4.38 -5.18
N MET A 29 1.23 -4.51 -4.64
CA MET A 29 1.00 -5.00 -3.27
C MET A 29 1.43 -6.46 -3.05
N LYS A 30 1.44 -7.26 -4.12
CA LYS A 30 1.92 -8.65 -4.10
C LYS A 30 3.44 -8.75 -4.29
N SER A 31 4.11 -7.66 -4.68
CA SER A 31 5.57 -7.65 -4.82
C SER A 31 6.23 -7.96 -3.48
N GLU A 32 7.17 -8.90 -3.49
CA GLU A 32 7.95 -9.28 -2.33
C GLU A 32 8.83 -8.10 -1.86
N ASP A 33 9.32 -7.31 -2.82
CA ASP A 33 10.22 -6.18 -2.61
C ASP A 33 9.50 -4.93 -2.07
N LEU A 34 8.16 -4.85 -2.16
CA LEU A 34 7.43 -3.64 -1.75
C LEU A 34 7.69 -3.30 -0.27
N HIS A 35 7.80 -4.32 0.59
CA HIS A 35 8.12 -4.10 2.00
C HIS A 35 9.50 -3.45 2.17
N ASP A 36 10.49 -3.93 1.42
CA ASP A 36 11.87 -3.45 1.51
C ASP A 36 12.01 -2.05 0.90
N ILE A 37 11.33 -1.78 -0.22
CA ILE A 37 11.25 -0.45 -0.84
C ILE A 37 10.63 0.55 0.15
N LEU A 38 9.46 0.23 0.72
CA LEU A 38 8.80 1.12 1.68
C LEU A 38 9.65 1.31 2.95
N THR A 39 10.41 0.30 3.36
CA THR A 39 11.35 0.41 4.48
C THR A 39 12.52 1.34 4.14
N MET A 40 13.11 1.24 2.94
CA MET A 40 14.14 2.17 2.48
C MET A 40 13.64 3.61 2.44
N VAL A 41 12.41 3.83 1.97
CA VAL A 41 11.77 5.15 1.96
C VAL A 41 11.67 5.76 3.36
N LEU A 42 11.48 4.95 4.41
CA LEU A 42 11.44 5.47 5.79
C LEU A 42 12.80 5.94 6.31
N LEU A 43 13.89 5.45 5.72
CA LEU A 43 15.25 5.83 6.09
C LEU A 43 15.66 7.17 5.47
N ASP A 44 14.96 7.62 4.43
CA ASP A 44 15.26 8.88 3.76
C ASP A 44 14.85 10.08 4.63
N GLU A 45 15.84 10.78 5.17
CA GLU A 45 15.68 11.98 6.01
C GLU A 45 15.17 13.22 5.28
N THR A 46 15.22 13.24 3.94
CA THR A 46 14.69 14.35 3.12
C THR A 46 13.17 14.34 3.01
N LEU A 47 12.54 13.20 3.33
CA LEU A 47 11.10 13.03 3.26
C LEU A 47 10.41 13.53 4.53
N SER A 48 9.25 14.17 4.32
CA SER A 48 8.45 14.71 5.42
C SER A 48 7.95 13.64 6.37
N ASP A 49 7.83 14.00 7.65
CA ASP A 49 7.27 13.11 8.68
C ASP A 49 5.84 12.66 8.36
N ALA A 50 5.04 13.53 7.71
CA ALA A 50 3.71 13.19 7.25
C ALA A 50 3.73 12.06 6.21
N PHE A 51 4.66 12.12 5.25
CA PHE A 51 4.84 11.06 4.26
C PHE A 51 5.34 9.76 4.91
N LYS A 52 6.31 9.85 5.82
CA LYS A 52 6.80 8.69 6.59
C LYS A 52 5.69 8.06 7.42
N ALA A 53 4.79 8.85 8.01
CA ALA A 53 3.64 8.34 8.75
C ALA A 53 2.68 7.55 7.85
N MET A 54 2.42 8.03 6.63
CA MET A 54 1.62 7.30 5.64
C MET A 54 2.29 5.99 5.22
N VAL A 55 3.58 6.00 4.92
CA VAL A 55 4.35 4.79 4.57
C VAL A 55 4.34 3.77 5.71
N ARG A 56 4.51 4.20 6.97
CA ARG A 56 4.38 3.33 8.16
C ARG A 56 3.00 2.70 8.29
N LYS A 57 1.93 3.46 7.99
CA LYS A 57 0.56 2.92 7.97
C LYS A 57 0.43 1.83 6.92
N GLN A 58 1.03 2.01 5.74
CA GLN A 58 1.01 1.02 4.68
C GLN A 58 1.77 -0.25 5.01
N LEU A 59 2.97 -0.13 5.59
CA LEU A 59 3.74 -1.29 6.05
C LEU A 59 2.97 -2.14 7.08
N LYS A 60 2.20 -1.50 7.98
CA LYS A 60 1.34 -2.21 8.93
C LYS A 60 0.20 -2.98 8.24
N ILE A 61 -0.41 -2.39 7.23
CA ILE A 61 -1.49 -3.02 6.45
C ILE A 61 -0.94 -4.25 5.72
N ILE A 62 0.16 -4.09 4.98
CA ILE A 62 0.81 -5.19 4.23
C ILE A 62 1.20 -6.34 5.17
N LYS A 63 1.79 -6.02 6.33
CA LYS A 63 2.16 -7.02 7.34
C LYS A 63 0.95 -7.79 7.89
N ASN A 64 -0.19 -7.13 8.08
CA ASN A 64 -1.41 -7.79 8.56
C ASN A 64 -2.07 -8.66 7.48
N MET A 65 -1.88 -8.34 6.20
CA MET A 65 -2.40 -9.15 5.08
C MET A 65 -1.62 -10.45 4.87
N LYS A 66 -0.29 -10.42 4.93
CA LYS A 66 0.53 -11.65 4.80
C LYS A 66 0.33 -12.65 5.95
N ARG A 67 -0.35 -12.25 7.02
CA ARG A 67 -0.57 -13.05 8.24
C ARG A 67 -1.92 -13.78 8.26
N LYS A 68 -2.74 -13.62 7.22
CA LYS A 68 -4.08 -14.19 7.07
C LYS A 68 -4.07 -15.23 5.97
#